data_AF-A0A1T4TC43-F1
#
_entry.id   AF-A0A1T4TC43-F1
#
_cell.length_a   1.000
_cell.length_b   1.000
_cell.length_c   1.000
_cell.angle_alpha   90.00
_cell.angle_beta   90.00
_cell.angle_gamma   90.00
#
_symmetry.space_group_name_H-M   'P 1'
#
loop_
_entity.id
_entity.type
_entity.pdbx_description
1 polymer ?
#
loop_
_entity_poly.entity_id
_entity_poly.type
_entity_poly.pdbx_seq_one_letter_code
_entity_poly.pdbx_strand_id
1 'polypeptide(L)'
;MAKQPRKVIITCAVTGSIHTPSMSPHLPVTPEEIAEAAVGAAEAGAAIVHLHARDPQTGEPVQTPERFEPFLRSIKQCSGCVINITTGGAATMTVEERLAPVARFKPEVASLNMGSMNFALFPMLDRHKNLKHDWEYAYLEGSRSRVFRNTFSDIETILTTCAENGTRFEIECYDIGHLYTCAHFVERGLIKAPILIQSVFGILGGIGGHPEDVMHMKRTADRLFGDSYQWSVLGAGRNQMNVGLQSMLMGGHMRVGLEDSLWGGPGRLATSNAEQVEKAVRMVREAGLEVATSAEAREILGLKGGDQVAF
;
A
#
# COMPACT_ATOMS: atom_id res chain seq x y z
N MET A 1 -14.68 16.90 30.11
CA MET A 1 -14.70 17.13 28.65
C MET A 1 -14.75 15.78 27.97
N ALA A 2 -15.65 15.56 27.00
CA ALA A 2 -15.65 14.32 26.23
C ALA A 2 -14.33 14.21 25.46
N LYS A 3 -13.65 13.07 25.55
CA LYS A 3 -12.41 12.81 24.80
C LYS A 3 -12.76 12.84 23.31
N GLN A 4 -12.04 13.62 22.51
CA GLN A 4 -12.26 13.61 21.05
C GLN A 4 -12.07 12.18 20.51
N PRO A 5 -12.93 11.74 19.56
CA PRO A 5 -12.84 10.40 19.00
C PRO A 5 -11.52 10.22 18.26
N ARG A 6 -10.95 9.01 18.35
CA ARG A 6 -9.70 8.68 17.66
C ARG A 6 -9.95 8.71 16.14
N LYS A 7 -9.02 9.34 15.43
CA LYS A 7 -9.00 9.40 13.96
C LYS A 7 -8.36 8.13 13.38
N VAL A 8 -8.99 7.56 12.36
CA VAL A 8 -8.53 6.38 11.63
C VAL A 8 -8.10 6.80 10.23
N ILE A 9 -6.84 6.58 9.90
CA ILE A 9 -6.35 6.78 8.54
C ILE A 9 -6.83 5.60 7.69
N ILE A 10 -7.48 5.92 6.57
CA ILE A 10 -7.81 4.95 5.52
C ILE A 10 -6.86 5.22 4.36
N THR A 11 -6.07 4.21 4.01
CA THR A 11 -5.26 4.19 2.80
C THR A 11 -5.99 3.41 1.71
N CYS A 12 -6.02 3.92 0.49
CA CYS A 12 -6.55 3.21 -0.67
C CYS A 12 -5.44 2.87 -1.67
N ALA A 13 -5.16 1.58 -1.86
CA ALA A 13 -4.21 1.07 -2.84
C ALA A 13 -4.92 0.72 -4.15
N VAL A 14 -4.67 1.55 -5.17
CA VAL A 14 -5.61 1.74 -6.27
C VAL A 14 -5.58 0.59 -7.28
N THR A 15 -4.40 0.07 -7.60
CA THR A 15 -4.24 -0.93 -8.68
C THR A 15 -3.12 -1.95 -8.47
N GLY A 16 -2.01 -1.55 -7.85
CA GLY A 16 -0.88 -2.43 -7.56
C GLY A 16 -0.22 -3.11 -8.75
N SER A 17 0.43 -4.22 -8.45
CA SER A 17 1.11 -5.10 -9.42
C SER A 17 0.77 -6.59 -9.27
N ILE A 18 -0.14 -6.95 -8.35
CA ILE A 18 -0.54 -8.35 -8.09
C ILE A 18 -1.62 -8.79 -9.08
N HIS A 19 -2.77 -8.10 -9.05
CA HIS A 19 -3.89 -8.41 -9.92
C HIS A 19 -3.56 -8.03 -11.37
N THR A 20 -4.11 -8.79 -12.31
CA THR A 20 -3.96 -8.55 -13.75
C THR A 20 -5.30 -8.14 -14.38
N PRO A 21 -5.31 -7.43 -15.53
CA PRO A 21 -6.53 -6.91 -16.14
C PRO A 21 -7.59 -7.97 -16.47
N SER A 22 -7.20 -9.22 -16.70
CA SER A 22 -8.15 -10.30 -16.97
C SER A 22 -8.93 -10.77 -15.74
N MET A 23 -8.50 -10.40 -14.53
CA MET A 23 -9.13 -10.83 -13.29
C MET A 23 -10.35 -9.98 -12.91
N SER A 24 -10.39 -8.72 -13.33
CA SER A 24 -11.51 -7.82 -13.09
C SER A 24 -11.55 -6.72 -14.15
N PRO A 25 -12.72 -6.41 -14.74
CA PRO A 25 -12.87 -5.26 -15.64
C PRO A 25 -12.81 -3.91 -14.89
N HIS A 26 -12.77 -3.94 -13.55
CA HIS A 26 -12.73 -2.74 -12.72
C HIS A 26 -11.32 -2.41 -12.21
N LEU A 27 -10.31 -3.21 -12.55
CA LEU A 27 -8.93 -2.94 -12.19
C LEU A 27 -8.42 -1.73 -13.01
N PRO A 28 -8.03 -0.60 -12.38
CA PRO A 28 -7.57 0.57 -13.12
C PRO A 28 -6.26 0.29 -13.84
N VAL A 29 -6.18 0.59 -15.14
CA VAL A 29 -5.00 0.34 -15.98
C VAL A 29 -4.43 1.64 -16.54
N THR A 30 -5.25 2.46 -17.19
CA THR A 30 -4.76 3.69 -17.82
C THR A 30 -4.45 4.77 -16.77
N PRO A 31 -3.60 5.76 -17.08
CA PRO A 31 -3.37 6.90 -16.19
C PRO A 31 -4.67 7.61 -15.79
N GLU A 32 -5.62 7.75 -16.72
CA GLU A 32 -6.92 8.36 -16.47
C GLU A 32 -7.75 7.54 -15.48
N GLU A 33 -7.84 6.22 -15.68
CA GLU A 33 -8.54 5.31 -14.77
C GLU A 33 -7.91 5.30 -13.37
N ILE A 34 -6.57 5.33 -13.28
CA ILE A 34 -5.84 5.38 -12.01
C ILE A 34 -6.12 6.71 -11.30
N ALA A 35 -6.11 7.84 -12.02
CA ALA A 35 -6.40 9.15 -11.46
C ALA A 35 -7.84 9.23 -10.96
N GLU A 36 -8.81 8.80 -11.77
CA GLU A 36 -10.24 8.78 -11.39
C GLU A 36 -10.46 7.88 -10.16
N ALA A 37 -9.87 6.69 -10.14
CA ALA A 37 -9.99 5.78 -9.02
C ALA A 37 -9.36 6.32 -7.72
N ALA A 38 -8.22 7.03 -7.82
CA ALA A 38 -7.57 7.67 -6.68
C ALA A 38 -8.39 8.87 -6.15
N VAL A 39 -8.89 9.73 -7.03
CA VAL A 39 -9.73 10.87 -6.66
C VAL A 39 -11.04 10.39 -6.03
N GLY A 40 -11.72 9.43 -6.66
CA GLY A 40 -12.95 8.85 -6.11
C GLY A 40 -12.74 8.17 -4.76
N ALA A 41 -11.59 7.50 -4.56
CA ALA A 41 -11.23 6.96 -3.25
C ALA A 41 -11.02 8.06 -2.20
N ALA A 42 -10.38 9.17 -2.57
CA ALA A 42 -10.18 10.30 -1.66
C ALA A 42 -11.51 10.97 -1.28
N GLU A 43 -12.39 11.20 -2.25
CA GLU A 43 -13.74 11.74 -2.04
C GLU A 43 -14.59 10.83 -1.14
N ALA A 44 -14.42 9.51 -1.27
CA ALA A 44 -15.07 8.52 -0.41
C ALA A 44 -14.51 8.51 1.04
N GLY A 45 -13.36 9.13 1.29
CA GLY A 45 -12.78 9.27 2.64
C GLY A 45 -11.38 8.68 2.82
N ALA A 46 -10.68 8.25 1.76
CA ALA A 46 -9.29 7.83 1.87
C ALA A 46 -8.38 9.06 2.07
N ALA A 47 -7.61 9.07 3.16
CA ALA A 47 -6.65 10.14 3.44
C ALA A 47 -5.36 10.00 2.63
N ILE A 48 -5.00 8.75 2.29
CA ILE A 48 -3.80 8.38 1.55
C ILE A 48 -4.20 7.52 0.36
N VAL A 49 -3.64 7.79 -0.81
CA VAL A 49 -3.73 6.91 -1.98
C VAL A 49 -2.36 6.31 -2.29
N HIS A 50 -2.29 4.99 -2.40
CA HIS A 50 -1.09 4.24 -2.75
C HIS A 50 -1.12 3.86 -4.23
N LEU A 51 -0.05 4.20 -4.94
CA LEU A 51 -0.04 4.27 -6.40
C LEU A 51 1.05 3.42 -7.02
N HIS A 52 0.64 2.72 -8.07
CA HIS A 52 1.46 1.99 -9.03
C HIS A 52 1.08 2.47 -10.44
N ALA A 53 2.01 2.38 -11.38
CA ALA A 53 1.71 2.59 -12.79
C ALA A 53 1.63 1.26 -13.55
N ARG A 54 0.90 1.29 -14.66
CA ARG A 54 0.73 0.17 -15.58
C ARG A 54 0.94 0.66 -17.01
N ASP A 55 1.26 -0.26 -17.91
CA ASP A 55 1.22 0.01 -19.33
C ASP A 55 -0.24 0.25 -19.75
N PRO A 56 -0.56 1.39 -20.40
CA PRO A 56 -1.94 1.76 -20.70
C PRO A 56 -2.60 0.86 -21.75
N GLN A 57 -1.84 0.07 -22.52
CA GLN A 57 -2.37 -0.82 -23.54
C GLN A 57 -2.58 -2.24 -23.02
N THR A 58 -1.68 -2.73 -22.16
CA THR A 58 -1.68 -4.14 -21.72
C THR A 58 -1.98 -4.34 -20.24
N GLY A 59 -1.89 -3.29 -19.43
CA GLY A 59 -1.99 -3.34 -17.97
C GLY A 59 -0.81 -3.98 -17.25
N GLU A 60 0.29 -4.28 -17.97
CA GLU A 60 1.52 -4.80 -17.37
C GLU A 60 2.10 -3.78 -16.38
N PRO A 61 2.59 -4.17 -15.19
CA PRO A 61 3.20 -3.22 -14.26
C PRO A 61 4.40 -2.50 -14.88
N VAL A 62 4.45 -1.18 -14.75
CA VAL A 62 5.57 -0.34 -15.22
C VAL A 62 6.00 0.61 -14.12
N GLN A 63 7.30 0.89 -14.05
CA GLN A 63 7.89 1.69 -12.97
C GLN A 63 8.66 2.92 -13.46
N THR A 64 8.54 3.27 -14.75
CA THR A 64 9.21 4.45 -15.28
C THR A 64 8.51 5.73 -14.83
N PRO A 65 9.24 6.79 -14.46
CA PRO A 65 8.61 8.01 -13.97
C PRO A 65 7.62 8.65 -14.97
N GLU A 66 7.86 8.50 -16.27
CA GLU A 66 6.98 9.00 -17.34
C GLU A 66 5.58 8.36 -17.29
N ARG A 67 5.46 7.14 -16.78
CA ARG A 67 4.17 6.46 -16.60
C ARG A 67 3.43 6.91 -15.35
N PHE A 68 4.13 7.52 -14.38
CA PHE A 68 3.51 8.07 -13.17
C PHE A 68 3.05 9.52 -13.35
N GLU A 69 3.81 10.32 -14.10
CA GLU A 69 3.59 11.77 -14.20
C GLU A 69 2.14 12.18 -14.53
N PRO A 70 1.45 11.58 -15.53
CA PRO A 70 0.13 12.04 -15.92
C PRO A 70 -0.91 11.93 -14.79
N PHE A 71 -0.98 10.78 -14.12
CA PHE A 71 -1.95 10.58 -13.04
C PHE A 71 -1.55 11.32 -11.76
N LEU A 72 -0.26 11.46 -11.46
CA LEU A 72 0.20 12.23 -10.30
C LEU A 72 -0.23 13.70 -10.40
N ARG A 73 -0.05 14.31 -11.58
CA ARG A 73 -0.45 15.70 -11.83
C ARG A 73 -1.97 15.86 -11.77
N SER A 74 -2.72 14.92 -12.36
CA SER A 74 -4.19 14.95 -12.32
C SER A 74 -4.71 14.83 -10.89
N ILE A 75 -4.23 13.85 -10.11
CA ILE A 75 -4.66 13.65 -8.72
C ILE A 75 -4.37 14.90 -7.87
N LYS A 76 -3.17 15.48 -7.98
CA LYS A 76 -2.78 16.67 -7.21
C LYS A 76 -3.65 17.89 -7.53
N GLN A 77 -4.12 18.03 -8.77
CA GLN A 77 -5.02 19.12 -9.17
C GLN A 77 -6.45 18.90 -8.66
N CYS A 78 -6.90 17.65 -8.55
CA CYS A 78 -8.27 17.31 -8.22
C CYS A 78 -8.50 17.00 -6.73
N SER A 79 -7.45 16.67 -5.96
CA SER A 79 -7.59 16.20 -4.58
C SER A 79 -6.43 16.63 -3.69
N GLY A 80 -6.74 16.92 -2.42
CA GLY A 80 -5.77 17.17 -1.36
C GLY A 80 -5.26 15.92 -0.64
N CYS A 81 -5.54 14.71 -1.16
CA CYS A 81 -5.06 13.46 -0.58
C CYS A 81 -3.53 13.39 -0.48
N VAL A 82 -3.03 12.56 0.44
CA VAL A 82 -1.62 12.22 0.52
C VAL A 82 -1.33 11.20 -0.56
N ILE A 83 -0.29 11.45 -1.36
CA ILE A 83 0.17 10.52 -2.39
C ILE A 83 1.31 9.67 -1.84
N ASN A 84 1.11 8.36 -1.86
CA ASN A 84 2.08 7.34 -1.54
C ASN A 84 2.51 6.61 -2.83
N ILE A 85 3.79 6.75 -3.21
CA ILE A 85 4.33 6.11 -4.42
C ILE A 85 5.03 4.81 -4.05
N THR A 86 4.78 3.76 -4.83
CA THR A 86 5.44 2.48 -4.61
C THR A 86 6.95 2.52 -4.83
N THR A 87 7.74 1.90 -3.93
CA THR A 87 9.09 1.40 -4.26
C THR A 87 9.12 -0.13 -4.34
N GLY A 88 7.96 -0.79 -4.25
CA GLY A 88 7.83 -2.22 -4.51
C GLY A 88 7.73 -2.52 -6.00
N GLY A 89 6.91 -1.75 -6.72
CA GLY A 89 6.64 -1.99 -8.14
C GLY A 89 6.15 -3.43 -8.37
N ALA A 90 6.65 -4.07 -9.42
CA ALA A 90 6.55 -5.52 -9.60
C ALA A 90 7.82 -6.21 -9.13
N ALA A 91 7.68 -7.44 -8.61
CA ALA A 91 8.83 -8.25 -8.16
C ALA A 91 9.81 -8.63 -9.30
N THR A 92 9.46 -8.37 -10.56
CA THR A 92 10.35 -8.50 -11.73
C THR A 92 11.41 -7.41 -11.84
N MET A 93 11.18 -6.26 -11.19
CA MET A 93 11.96 -5.05 -11.42
C MET A 93 13.20 -4.99 -10.54
N THR A 94 14.24 -4.31 -11.02
CA THR A 94 15.44 -4.01 -10.23
C THR A 94 15.13 -2.95 -9.16
N VAL A 95 16.02 -2.81 -8.18
CA VAL A 95 15.87 -1.79 -7.11
C VAL A 95 15.95 -0.39 -7.70
N GLU A 96 16.82 -0.19 -8.69
CA GLU A 96 16.99 1.09 -9.39
C GLU A 96 15.72 1.49 -10.14
N GLU A 97 15.11 0.55 -10.87
CA GLU A 97 13.82 0.77 -11.55
C GLU A 97 12.73 1.12 -10.54
N ARG A 98 12.66 0.37 -9.44
CA ARG A 98 11.69 0.57 -8.35
C ARG A 98 11.79 1.93 -7.67
N LEU A 99 13.00 2.43 -7.50
CA LEU A 99 13.28 3.70 -6.82
C LEU A 99 13.08 4.93 -7.72
N ALA A 100 13.14 4.75 -9.05
CA ALA A 100 13.17 5.86 -10.01
C ALA A 100 12.00 6.87 -9.85
N PRO A 101 10.72 6.45 -9.70
CA PRO A 101 9.62 7.41 -9.51
C PRO A 101 9.77 8.23 -8.24
N VAL A 102 10.17 7.61 -7.13
CA VAL A 102 10.32 8.31 -5.83
C VAL A 102 11.48 9.30 -5.87
N ALA A 103 12.59 8.92 -6.51
CA ALA A 103 13.74 9.80 -6.71
C ALA A 103 13.38 11.05 -7.54
N ARG A 104 12.56 10.91 -8.59
CA ARG A 104 12.10 12.03 -9.42
C ARG A 104 11.06 12.89 -8.73
N PHE A 105 10.00 12.28 -8.23
CA PHE A 105 8.78 12.98 -7.81
C PHE A 105 8.79 13.40 -6.35
N LYS A 106 9.72 12.87 -5.54
CA LYS A 106 9.91 13.26 -4.13
C LYS A 106 8.57 13.31 -3.39
N PRO A 107 7.78 12.21 -3.36
CA PRO A 107 6.45 12.22 -2.77
C PRO A 107 6.51 12.47 -1.25
N GLU A 108 5.36 12.76 -0.65
CA GLU A 108 5.23 12.84 0.81
C GLU A 108 5.51 11.49 1.47
N VAL A 109 4.96 10.43 0.87
CA VAL A 109 5.11 9.05 1.33
C VAL A 109 5.58 8.16 0.18
N ALA A 110 6.41 7.17 0.50
CA ALA A 110 6.67 6.04 -0.38
C ALA A 110 6.59 4.73 0.40
N SER A 111 6.09 3.66 -0.21
CA SER A 111 6.18 2.33 0.40
C SER A 111 7.64 1.87 0.45
N LEU A 112 8.00 1.07 1.45
CA LEU A 112 9.31 0.47 1.61
C LEU A 112 9.17 -0.97 2.12
N ASN A 113 9.58 -1.92 1.30
CA ASN A 113 9.50 -3.34 1.61
C ASN A 113 10.67 -3.77 2.50
N MET A 114 10.37 -4.35 3.66
CA MET A 114 11.34 -4.57 4.73
C MET A 114 12.04 -5.94 4.74
N GLY A 115 11.97 -6.68 3.64
CA GLY A 115 12.70 -7.95 3.54
C GLY A 115 12.52 -8.66 2.21
N SER A 116 13.53 -9.47 1.86
CA SER A 116 13.44 -10.40 0.74
C SER A 116 12.54 -11.58 1.11
N MET A 117 11.63 -11.95 0.22
CA MET A 117 10.70 -13.05 0.47
C MET A 117 10.26 -13.74 -0.82
N ASN A 118 9.76 -14.97 -0.69
CA ASN A 118 8.92 -15.55 -1.74
C ASN A 118 7.65 -14.71 -1.86
N PHE A 119 7.21 -14.43 -3.08
CA PHE A 119 5.99 -13.66 -3.34
C PHE A 119 5.20 -14.38 -4.43
N ALA A 120 4.46 -15.41 -4.03
CA ALA A 120 3.91 -16.39 -4.96
C ALA A 120 2.50 -16.01 -5.41
N LEU A 121 2.34 -15.80 -6.72
CA LEU A 121 1.09 -15.43 -7.39
C LEU A 121 0.53 -16.57 -8.27
N PHE A 122 1.36 -17.56 -8.62
CA PHE A 122 0.99 -18.67 -9.50
C PHE A 122 -0.30 -19.41 -9.11
N PRO A 123 -0.71 -19.55 -7.82
CA PRO A 123 -1.99 -20.19 -7.49
C PRO A 123 -3.21 -19.45 -8.04
N MET A 124 -3.07 -18.18 -8.43
CA MET A 124 -4.14 -17.42 -9.07
C MET A 124 -4.52 -18.01 -10.43
N LEU A 125 -3.59 -18.71 -11.11
CA LEU A 125 -3.86 -19.44 -12.36
C LEU A 125 -4.87 -20.57 -12.18
N ASP A 126 -5.09 -21.06 -10.95
CA ASP A 126 -6.14 -22.07 -10.70
C ASP A 126 -7.55 -21.48 -10.81
N ARG A 127 -7.70 -20.18 -10.53
CA ARG A 127 -8.97 -19.46 -10.60
C ARG A 127 -9.17 -18.71 -11.91
N HIS A 128 -8.10 -18.22 -12.52
CA HIS A 128 -8.16 -17.37 -13.71
C HIS A 128 -7.53 -18.09 -14.90
N LYS A 129 -8.37 -18.78 -15.68
CA LYS A 129 -7.95 -19.59 -16.84
C LYS A 129 -7.94 -18.81 -18.16
N ASN A 130 -8.72 -17.74 -18.25
CA ASN A 130 -8.88 -16.95 -19.47
C ASN A 130 -8.15 -15.61 -19.30
N LEU A 131 -6.88 -15.56 -19.74
CA LEU A 131 -6.05 -14.36 -19.69
C LEU A 131 -6.01 -13.71 -21.08
N LYS A 132 -6.14 -12.38 -21.14
CA LYS A 132 -6.22 -11.58 -22.36
C LYS A 132 -4.86 -11.28 -22.96
N HIS A 133 -3.82 -11.18 -22.12
CA HIS A 133 -2.47 -10.86 -22.55
C HIS A 133 -1.49 -11.95 -22.12
N ASP A 134 -0.56 -12.30 -23.01
CA ASP A 134 0.45 -13.35 -22.77
C ASP A 134 1.33 -13.08 -21.54
N TRP A 135 1.60 -11.79 -21.28
CA TRP A 135 2.40 -11.37 -20.11
C TRP A 135 1.74 -11.80 -18.80
N GLU A 136 0.40 -11.86 -18.71
CA GLU A 136 -0.31 -12.19 -17.47
C GLU A 136 0.02 -13.61 -17.02
N TYR A 137 0.02 -14.57 -17.96
CA TYR A 137 0.37 -15.97 -17.64
C TYR A 137 1.83 -16.08 -17.21
N ALA A 138 2.74 -15.53 -18.01
CA ALA A 138 4.18 -15.59 -17.74
C ALA A 138 4.54 -14.89 -16.42
N TYR A 139 3.86 -13.79 -16.10
CA TYR A 139 4.04 -13.03 -14.87
C TYR A 139 3.61 -13.83 -13.65
N LEU A 140 2.41 -14.43 -13.68
CA LEU A 140 1.87 -15.24 -12.58
C LEU A 140 2.66 -16.53 -12.40
N GLU A 141 2.90 -17.32 -13.45
CA GLU A 141 3.64 -18.57 -13.35
C GLU A 141 5.11 -18.32 -12.95
N GLY A 142 5.73 -17.27 -13.52
CA GLY A 142 7.09 -16.86 -13.19
C GLY A 142 7.30 -16.48 -11.72
N SER A 143 6.24 -16.19 -10.96
CA SER A 143 6.34 -15.95 -9.51
C SER A 143 6.75 -17.19 -8.72
N ARG A 144 6.58 -18.41 -9.27
CA ARG A 144 6.95 -19.67 -8.61
C ARG A 144 8.43 -19.74 -8.22
N SER A 145 9.30 -19.15 -9.04
CA SER A 145 10.75 -19.16 -8.86
C SER A 145 11.33 -17.77 -8.56
N ARG A 146 10.48 -16.77 -8.30
CA ARG A 146 10.92 -15.39 -8.13
C ARG A 146 10.96 -15.03 -6.65
N VAL A 147 12.07 -14.41 -6.24
CA VAL A 147 12.20 -13.76 -4.94
C VAL A 147 11.86 -12.29 -5.13
N PHE A 148 10.95 -11.77 -4.30
CA PHE A 148 10.81 -10.33 -4.18
C PHE A 148 11.94 -9.80 -3.30
N ARG A 149 12.97 -9.27 -3.94
CA ARG A 149 14.24 -8.94 -3.30
C ARG A 149 14.22 -7.58 -2.62
N ASN A 150 14.53 -7.55 -1.33
CA ASN A 150 14.82 -6.36 -0.53
C ASN A 150 15.90 -6.71 0.51
N THR A 151 17.16 -6.78 0.07
CA THR A 151 18.28 -7.01 0.99
C THR A 151 18.50 -5.77 1.88
N PHE A 152 19.26 -5.91 2.97
CA PHE A 152 19.64 -4.77 3.80
C PHE A 152 20.32 -3.65 2.99
N SER A 153 21.16 -4.00 2.01
CA SER A 153 21.79 -3.01 1.13
C SER A 153 20.75 -2.30 0.27
N ASP A 154 19.80 -3.03 -0.30
CA ASP A 154 18.74 -2.44 -1.15
C ASP A 154 17.88 -1.46 -0.32
N ILE A 155 17.51 -1.85 0.91
CA ILE A 155 16.73 -1.01 1.83
C ILE A 155 17.52 0.25 2.23
N GLU A 156 18.81 0.10 2.54
CA GLU A 156 19.69 1.24 2.87
C GLU A 156 19.82 2.21 1.69
N THR A 157 19.98 1.71 0.46
CA THR A 157 20.00 2.54 -0.76
C THR A 157 18.72 3.34 -0.94
N ILE A 158 17.55 2.72 -0.74
CA ILE A 158 16.26 3.43 -0.84
C ILE A 158 16.15 4.51 0.25
N LEU A 159 16.43 4.15 1.51
CA LEU A 159 16.34 5.08 2.65
C LEU A 159 17.25 6.30 2.45
N THR A 160 18.51 6.07 2.05
CA THR A 160 19.51 7.14 1.87
C THR A 160 19.23 8.00 0.66
N THR A 161 18.77 7.42 -0.46
CA THR A 161 18.40 8.19 -1.66
C THR A 161 17.22 9.12 -1.41
N CYS A 162 16.27 8.73 -0.56
CA CYS A 162 15.12 9.55 -0.22
C CYS A 162 15.36 10.52 0.94
N ALA A 163 16.47 10.38 1.68
CA ALA A 163 16.74 11.16 2.88
C ALA A 163 16.74 12.68 2.63
N GLU A 164 17.28 13.11 1.49
CA GLU A 164 17.35 14.53 1.10
C GLU A 164 16.03 15.08 0.55
N ASN A 165 15.09 14.19 0.19
CA ASN A 165 13.83 14.56 -0.45
C ASN A 165 12.69 14.78 0.56
N GLY A 166 12.92 14.54 1.86
CA GLY A 166 11.91 14.66 2.91
C GLY A 166 10.76 13.64 2.79
N THR A 167 10.93 12.61 1.96
CA THR A 167 9.96 11.52 1.80
C THR A 167 9.94 10.66 3.05
N ARG A 168 8.75 10.41 3.59
CA ARG A 168 8.54 9.45 4.68
C ARG A 168 8.13 8.10 4.10
N PHE A 169 8.21 7.05 4.92
CA PHE A 169 7.99 5.70 4.43
C PHE A 169 6.80 5.02 5.09
N GLU A 170 5.99 4.36 4.27
CA GLU A 170 5.10 3.28 4.67
C GLU A 170 5.92 1.98 4.69
N ILE A 171 6.21 1.49 5.89
CA ILE A 171 7.10 0.35 6.16
C ILE A 171 6.30 -0.95 5.99
N GLU A 172 6.40 -1.58 4.81
CA GLU A 172 5.66 -2.80 4.48
C GLU A 172 6.35 -4.04 5.10
N CYS A 173 5.67 -4.61 6.11
CA CYS A 173 6.12 -5.78 6.86
C CYS A 173 5.20 -6.97 6.59
N TYR A 174 5.73 -7.98 5.91
CA TYR A 174 4.99 -9.18 5.50
C TYR A 174 5.17 -10.34 6.49
N ASP A 175 6.09 -10.20 7.43
CA ASP A 175 6.38 -11.19 8.46
C ASP A 175 7.04 -10.52 9.67
N ILE A 176 7.15 -11.24 10.78
CA ILE A 176 7.75 -10.78 12.03
C ILE A 176 9.20 -10.35 11.83
N GLY A 177 9.96 -11.09 11.02
CA GLY A 177 11.34 -10.74 10.71
C GLY A 177 11.49 -9.34 10.10
N HIS A 178 10.49 -8.87 9.34
CA HIS A 178 10.51 -7.55 8.71
C HIS A 178 10.39 -6.41 9.74
N LEU A 179 9.68 -6.65 10.86
CA LEU A 179 9.64 -5.70 11.97
C LEU A 179 11.02 -5.58 12.64
N TYR A 180 11.75 -6.68 12.78
CA TYR A 180 13.13 -6.66 13.28
C TYR A 180 14.09 -5.98 12.29
N THR A 181 13.90 -6.16 10.98
CA THR A 181 14.63 -5.37 9.96
C THR A 181 14.35 -3.88 10.13
N CYS A 182 13.09 -3.49 10.37
CA CYS A 182 12.74 -2.09 10.59
C CYS A 182 13.42 -1.55 11.86
N ALA A 183 13.39 -2.29 12.97
CA ALA A 183 14.07 -1.92 14.21
C ALA A 183 15.57 -1.66 13.99
N HIS A 184 16.26 -2.50 13.22
CA HIS A 184 17.66 -2.27 12.84
C HIS A 184 17.90 -0.91 12.16
N PHE A 185 17.03 -0.52 11.22
CA PHE A 185 17.16 0.77 10.54
C PHE A 185 16.71 1.97 11.38
N VAL A 186 15.83 1.76 12.35
CA VAL A 186 15.47 2.77 13.37
C VAL A 186 16.65 3.00 14.33
N GLU A 187 17.27 1.94 14.85
CA GLU A 187 18.46 2.02 15.72
C GLU A 187 19.62 2.74 15.04
N ARG A 188 19.77 2.57 13.72
CA ARG A 188 20.76 3.28 12.89
C ARG A 188 20.37 4.71 12.53
N GLY A 189 19.19 5.18 12.91
CA GLY A 189 18.70 6.54 12.63
C GLY A 189 18.29 6.80 11.18
N LEU A 190 18.17 5.76 10.35
CA LEU A 190 17.78 5.87 8.94
C LEU A 190 16.26 5.91 8.76
N ILE A 191 15.51 5.33 9.70
CA ILE A 191 14.06 5.48 9.81
C ILE A 191 13.74 6.33 11.03
N LYS A 192 12.95 7.38 10.86
CA LYS A 192 12.61 8.35 11.92
C LYS A 192 11.12 8.32 12.26
N ALA A 193 10.79 8.45 13.54
CA ALA A 193 9.41 8.59 14.01
C ALA A 193 8.70 9.84 13.43
N PRO A 194 7.35 9.86 13.36
CA PRO A 194 6.43 8.74 13.63
C PRO A 194 6.45 7.68 12.50
N ILE A 195 6.79 6.43 12.82
CA ILE A 195 6.99 5.36 11.82
C ILE A 195 5.63 4.88 11.34
N LEU A 196 5.35 4.87 10.04
CA LEU A 196 4.13 4.22 9.52
C LEU A 196 4.43 2.75 9.22
N ILE A 197 4.04 1.85 10.11
CA ILE A 197 4.17 0.40 9.89
C ILE A 197 2.92 -0.12 9.19
N GLN A 198 3.09 -0.74 8.03
CA GLN A 198 2.04 -1.39 7.26
C GLN A 198 2.24 -2.92 7.35
N SER A 199 1.44 -3.59 8.17
CA SER A 199 1.49 -5.06 8.27
C SER A 199 0.65 -5.71 7.18
N VAL A 200 1.28 -6.55 6.36
CA VAL A 200 0.67 -7.18 5.19
C VAL A 200 0.37 -8.65 5.46
N PHE A 201 -0.91 -9.02 5.41
CA PHE A 201 -1.39 -10.34 5.78
C PHE A 201 -1.96 -11.11 4.58
N GLY A 202 -1.61 -12.40 4.48
CA GLY A 202 -2.25 -13.35 3.56
C GLY A 202 -1.62 -13.47 2.17
N ILE A 203 -0.39 -12.98 1.99
CA ILE A 203 0.41 -13.23 0.79
C ILE A 203 1.11 -14.59 0.93
N LEU A 204 1.05 -15.44 -0.11
CA LEU A 204 1.76 -16.72 -0.09
C LEU A 204 3.28 -16.47 -0.14
N GLY A 205 3.95 -16.78 0.97
CA GLY A 205 5.36 -16.48 1.21
C GLY A 205 5.60 -15.49 2.36
N GLY A 206 4.54 -14.85 2.88
CA GLY A 206 4.54 -14.08 4.12
C GLY A 206 3.62 -14.69 5.18
N ILE A 207 3.30 -13.89 6.20
CA ILE A 207 2.44 -14.26 7.33
C ILE A 207 0.98 -14.45 6.88
N GLY A 208 0.26 -15.33 7.58
CA GLY A 208 -1.15 -15.63 7.32
C GLY A 208 -2.11 -14.50 7.68
N GLY A 209 -3.37 -14.63 7.27
CA GLY A 209 -4.45 -13.70 7.60
C GLY A 209 -5.24 -14.06 8.85
N HIS A 210 -4.69 -14.88 9.76
CA HIS A 210 -5.42 -15.32 10.95
C HIS A 210 -5.39 -14.24 12.04
N PRO A 211 -6.40 -14.17 12.92
CA PRO A 211 -6.40 -13.18 13.99
C PRO A 211 -5.17 -13.22 14.90
N GLU A 212 -4.61 -14.41 15.14
CA GLU A 212 -3.37 -14.58 15.93
C GLU A 212 -2.15 -13.96 15.25
N ASP A 213 -2.05 -14.07 13.92
CA ASP A 213 -0.99 -13.45 13.13
C ASP A 213 -1.04 -11.92 13.26
N VAL A 214 -2.24 -11.36 13.16
CA VAL A 214 -2.49 -9.91 13.32
C VAL A 214 -2.13 -9.44 14.73
N MET A 215 -2.55 -10.18 15.76
CA MET A 215 -2.20 -9.87 17.15
C MET A 215 -0.69 -9.98 17.41
N HIS A 216 -0.03 -10.96 16.80
CA HIS A 216 1.41 -11.17 16.98
C HIS A 216 2.26 -10.09 16.32
N MET A 217 1.88 -9.63 15.12
CA MET A 217 2.50 -8.48 14.45
C MET A 217 2.36 -7.21 15.30
N LYS A 218 1.14 -6.91 15.80
CA LYS A 218 0.90 -5.76 16.68
C LYS A 218 1.75 -5.82 17.95
N ARG A 219 1.72 -6.95 18.66
CA ARG A 219 2.50 -7.16 19.88
C ARG A 219 4.00 -6.98 19.65
N THR A 220 4.51 -7.43 18.51
CA THR A 220 5.92 -7.27 18.18
C THR A 220 6.26 -5.83 17.84
N ALA A 221 5.41 -5.13 17.09
CA ALA A 221 5.58 -3.70 16.83
C ALA A 221 5.55 -2.88 18.14
N ASP A 222 4.61 -3.15 19.05
CA ASP A 222 4.54 -2.50 20.37
C ASP A 222 5.83 -2.70 21.16
N ARG A 223 6.37 -3.92 21.18
CA ARG A 223 7.61 -4.24 21.89
C ARG A 223 8.83 -3.53 21.30
N LEU A 224 8.90 -3.39 19.98
CA LEU A 224 10.07 -2.82 19.29
C LEU A 224 10.03 -1.30 19.19
N PHE A 225 8.84 -0.71 19.05
CA PHE A 225 8.69 0.70 18.68
C PHE A 225 7.93 1.53 19.72
N GLY A 226 7.24 0.92 20.71
CA GLY A 226 6.44 1.63 21.71
C GLY A 226 5.48 2.63 21.08
N ASP A 227 5.52 3.89 21.52
CA ASP A 227 4.65 4.95 21.02
C ASP A 227 5.19 5.66 19.77
N SER A 228 6.33 5.21 19.21
CA SER A 228 7.01 5.91 18.10
C SER A 228 6.44 5.60 16.72
N TYR A 229 5.39 4.77 16.63
CA TYR A 229 4.83 4.30 15.37
C TYR A 229 3.32 4.44 15.28
N GLN A 230 2.85 4.55 14.04
CA GLN A 230 1.46 4.42 13.61
C GLN A 230 1.32 3.08 12.91
N TRP A 231 0.29 2.32 13.26
CA TRP A 231 0.07 0.99 12.71
C TRP A 231 -1.06 0.99 11.70
N SER A 232 -0.82 0.49 10.50
CA SER A 232 -1.83 0.20 9.48
C SER A 232 -1.73 -1.26 9.08
N VAL A 233 -2.82 -1.80 8.56
CA VAL A 233 -2.86 -3.18 8.06
C VAL A 233 -3.49 -3.28 6.69
N LEU A 234 -3.04 -4.27 5.94
CA LEU A 234 -3.63 -4.77 4.71
C LEU A 234 -3.92 -6.26 4.87
N GLY A 235 -5.12 -6.68 4.47
CA GLY A 235 -5.49 -8.10 4.36
C GLY A 235 -5.73 -8.49 2.90
N ALA A 236 -5.01 -9.47 2.38
CA ALA A 236 -5.15 -9.89 0.99
C ALA A 236 -6.53 -10.53 0.70
N GLY A 237 -7.15 -10.10 -0.41
CA GLY A 237 -8.41 -10.65 -0.93
C GLY A 237 -9.54 -10.62 0.09
N ARG A 238 -10.13 -11.79 0.37
CA ARG A 238 -11.27 -11.92 1.30
C ARG A 238 -10.98 -11.44 2.74
N ASN A 239 -9.69 -11.32 3.10
CA ASN A 239 -9.29 -10.92 4.45
C ASN A 239 -9.33 -9.41 4.67
N GLN A 240 -9.40 -8.60 3.61
CA GLN A 240 -9.25 -7.13 3.64
C GLN A 240 -10.07 -6.46 4.76
N MET A 241 -11.37 -6.73 4.77
CA MET A 241 -12.29 -6.09 5.73
C MET A 241 -12.14 -6.64 7.15
N ASN A 242 -11.90 -7.95 7.30
CA ASN A 242 -11.80 -8.58 8.62
C ASN A 242 -10.50 -8.17 9.34
N VAL A 243 -9.37 -8.18 8.62
CA VAL A 243 -8.07 -7.74 9.15
C VAL A 243 -8.10 -6.25 9.45
N GLY A 244 -8.68 -5.44 8.55
CA GLY A 244 -8.87 -4.01 8.77
C GLY A 244 -9.69 -3.70 10.04
N LEU A 245 -10.82 -4.39 10.22
CA LEU A 245 -11.65 -4.25 11.41
C LEU A 245 -10.88 -4.61 12.69
N GLN A 246 -10.13 -5.72 12.67
CA GLN A 246 -9.31 -6.14 13.80
C GLN A 246 -8.25 -5.08 14.15
N SER A 247 -7.54 -4.54 13.15
CA SER A 247 -6.57 -3.45 13.37
C SER A 247 -7.21 -2.24 14.02
N MET A 248 -8.36 -1.79 13.49
CA MET A 248 -9.08 -0.63 14.01
C MET A 248 -9.46 -0.81 15.49
N LEU A 249 -9.94 -2.00 15.87
CA LEU A 249 -10.27 -2.35 17.27
C LEU A 249 -9.03 -2.41 18.17
N MET A 250 -7.86 -2.68 17.60
CA MET A 250 -6.56 -2.68 18.29
C MET A 250 -5.86 -1.31 18.26
N GLY A 251 -6.57 -0.25 17.85
CA GLY A 251 -6.07 1.12 17.82
C GLY A 251 -5.29 1.50 16.55
N GLY A 252 -5.26 0.64 15.54
CA GLY A 252 -4.59 0.88 14.26
C GLY A 252 -5.46 1.59 13.21
N HIS A 253 -4.88 1.67 12.02
CA HIS A 253 -5.39 2.23 10.77
C HIS A 253 -5.74 1.10 9.78
N MET A 254 -6.29 1.45 8.62
CA MET A 254 -6.74 0.48 7.62
C MET A 254 -6.23 0.81 6.22
N ARG A 255 -5.90 -0.23 5.45
CA ARG A 255 -5.67 -0.15 4.01
C ARG A 255 -6.68 -1.04 3.26
N VAL A 256 -7.28 -0.48 2.22
CA VAL A 256 -8.21 -1.14 1.30
C VAL A 256 -7.83 -0.79 -0.14
N GLY A 257 -8.56 -1.29 -1.12
CA GLY A 257 -8.37 -0.99 -2.53
C GLY A 257 -8.23 -2.23 -3.40
N LEU A 258 -8.39 -2.02 -4.71
CA LEU A 258 -8.39 -3.07 -5.73
C LEU A 258 -7.00 -3.70 -5.94
N GLU A 259 -5.94 -3.03 -5.49
CA GLU A 259 -4.61 -3.64 -5.36
C GLU A 259 -4.65 -4.88 -4.46
N ASP A 260 -5.34 -4.78 -3.33
CA ASP A 260 -5.27 -5.77 -2.27
C ASP A 260 -6.40 -6.80 -2.38
N SER A 261 -7.57 -6.39 -2.88
CA SER A 261 -8.73 -7.25 -3.07
C SER A 261 -9.62 -6.78 -4.23
N LEU A 262 -9.94 -7.68 -5.16
CA LEU A 262 -10.89 -7.41 -6.23
C LEU A 262 -12.37 -7.49 -5.80
N TRP A 263 -12.66 -7.77 -4.52
CA TRP A 263 -13.99 -8.17 -4.06
C TRP A 263 -14.69 -7.07 -3.25
N GLY A 264 -15.94 -6.74 -3.60
CA GLY A 264 -16.83 -5.88 -2.79
C GLY A 264 -17.63 -6.67 -1.74
N GLY A 265 -17.72 -7.98 -1.94
CA GLY A 265 -18.31 -8.95 -1.02
C GLY A 265 -18.08 -10.38 -1.49
N PRO A 266 -18.57 -11.39 -0.75
CA PRO A 266 -18.42 -12.79 -1.14
C PRO A 266 -18.96 -13.04 -2.56
N GLY A 267 -18.07 -13.47 -3.48
CA GLY A 267 -18.41 -13.78 -4.86
C GLY A 267 -18.76 -12.59 -5.76
N ARG A 268 -18.66 -11.35 -5.27
CA ARG A 268 -18.96 -10.13 -6.03
C ARG A 268 -17.73 -9.25 -6.17
N LEU A 269 -17.35 -8.94 -7.41
CA LEU A 269 -16.29 -7.97 -7.69
C LEU A 269 -16.68 -6.58 -7.17
N ALA A 270 -15.71 -5.86 -6.62
CA ALA A 270 -15.87 -4.44 -6.34
C ALA A 270 -15.87 -3.69 -7.67
N THR A 271 -16.76 -2.71 -7.82
CA THR A 271 -16.87 -1.93 -9.05
C THR A 271 -15.96 -0.72 -9.08
N SER A 272 -15.43 -0.31 -7.91
CA SER A 272 -14.47 0.77 -7.77
C SER A 272 -13.67 0.68 -6.46
N ASN A 273 -12.58 1.41 -6.39
CA ASN A 273 -11.85 1.64 -5.14
C ASN A 273 -12.71 2.38 -4.10
N ALA A 274 -13.49 3.37 -4.55
CA ALA A 274 -14.42 4.13 -3.70
C ALA A 274 -15.41 3.23 -2.96
N GLU A 275 -15.95 2.18 -3.62
CA GLU A 275 -16.87 1.23 -2.97
C GLU A 275 -16.26 0.59 -1.71
N GLN A 276 -14.98 0.22 -1.77
CA GLN A 276 -14.28 -0.37 -0.63
C GLN A 276 -13.95 0.66 0.44
N VAL A 277 -13.58 1.88 0.04
CA VAL A 277 -13.35 3.00 0.98
C VAL A 277 -14.64 3.35 1.73
N GLU A 278 -15.77 3.50 1.04
CA GLU A 278 -17.07 3.78 1.67
C GLU A 278 -17.45 2.69 2.69
N LYS A 279 -17.16 1.43 2.38
CA LYS A 279 -17.37 0.32 3.31
C LYS A 279 -16.50 0.45 4.56
N ALA A 280 -15.22 0.79 4.40
CA ALA A 280 -14.33 1.05 5.52
C ALA A 280 -14.77 2.27 6.35
N VAL A 281 -15.19 3.36 5.70
CA VAL A 281 -15.72 4.57 6.35
C VAL A 281 -16.97 4.24 7.19
N ARG A 282 -17.89 3.43 6.67
CA ARG A 282 -19.06 2.96 7.44
C ARG A 282 -18.62 2.19 8.69
N MET A 283 -17.69 1.24 8.56
CA MET A 283 -17.16 0.47 9.69
C MET A 283 -16.53 1.36 10.76
N VAL A 284 -15.72 2.35 10.36
CA VAL A 284 -15.10 3.32 11.27
C VAL A 284 -16.17 4.09 12.05
N ARG A 285 -17.18 4.62 11.36
CA ARG A 285 -18.26 5.41 11.98
C ARG A 285 -19.16 4.56 12.89
N GLU A 286 -19.51 3.34 12.47
CA GLU A 286 -20.32 2.41 13.26
C GLU A 286 -19.60 1.97 14.55
N ALA A 287 -18.27 1.96 14.55
CA ALA A 287 -17.46 1.72 15.74
C ALA A 287 -17.31 2.96 16.67
N GLY A 288 -17.97 4.08 16.35
CA GLY A 288 -17.88 5.32 17.13
C GLY A 288 -16.54 6.06 16.97
N LEU A 289 -15.82 5.79 15.87
CA LEU A 289 -14.56 6.44 15.52
C LEU A 289 -14.77 7.44 14.38
N GLU A 290 -13.76 8.28 14.13
CA GLU A 290 -13.79 9.24 13.03
C GLU A 290 -12.73 8.88 11.98
N VAL A 291 -13.02 9.18 10.72
CA VAL A 291 -12.06 9.01 9.61
C VAL A 291 -11.15 10.22 9.57
N ALA A 292 -9.84 10.00 9.46
CA ALA A 292 -8.87 11.08 9.31
C ALA A 292 -9.02 11.72 7.93
N THR A 293 -9.02 13.04 7.88
CA THR A 293 -8.79 13.80 6.64
C THR A 293 -7.34 13.68 6.21
N SER A 294 -7.04 14.03 4.96
CA SER A 294 -5.67 14.08 4.44
C SER A 294 -4.77 15.06 5.20
N ALA A 295 -5.34 16.16 5.73
CA ALA A 295 -4.61 17.11 6.57
C ALA A 295 -4.26 16.50 7.94
N GLU A 296 -5.21 15.84 8.59
CA GLU A 296 -4.98 15.12 9.85
C GLU A 296 -3.98 13.97 9.65
N ALA A 297 -4.04 13.24 8.54
CA ALA A 297 -3.06 12.21 8.21
C ALA A 297 -1.64 12.77 8.07
N ARG A 298 -1.48 13.95 7.45
CA ARG A 298 -0.18 14.64 7.37
C ARG A 298 0.35 15.01 8.75
N GLU A 299 -0.51 15.51 9.64
CA GLU A 299 -0.13 15.83 11.02
C GLU A 299 0.28 14.58 11.81
N ILE A 300 -0.56 13.54 11.80
CA ILE A 300 -0.33 12.27 12.50
C ILE A 300 1.00 11.62 12.05
N LEU A 301 1.30 11.70 10.75
CA LEU A 301 2.46 11.05 10.15
C LEU A 301 3.68 11.98 10.00
N GLY A 302 3.58 13.25 10.37
CA GLY A 302 4.66 14.23 10.22
C GLY A 302 5.11 14.42 8.77
N LEU A 303 4.18 14.46 7.82
CA LEU A 303 4.48 14.58 6.39
C LEU A 303 4.81 16.02 6.00
N LYS A 304 5.62 16.18 4.95
CA LYS A 304 6.11 17.50 4.49
C LYS A 304 5.05 18.38 3.82
N GLY A 305 3.91 17.84 3.40
CA GLY A 305 2.90 18.59 2.67
C GLY A 305 2.97 18.40 1.15
N GLY A 306 1.80 18.45 0.51
CA GLY A 306 1.64 18.22 -0.93
C GLY A 306 2.19 19.34 -1.82
N ASP A 307 2.52 20.50 -1.24
CA ASP A 307 3.22 21.61 -1.89
C ASP A 307 4.73 21.38 -2.00
N GLN A 308 5.30 20.44 -1.22
CA GLN A 308 6.73 20.11 -1.19
C GLN A 308 7.10 18.85 -2.00
N VAL A 309 6.26 18.44 -2.96
CA VAL A 309 6.52 17.33 -3.90
C VAL A 309 6.89 17.87 -5.29
N ALA A 310 7.57 17.06 -6.11
CA ALA A 310 8.12 17.46 -7.41
C ALA A 310 7.24 17.05 -8.60
N PHE A 311 5.93 17.31 -8.53
CA PHE A 311 4.94 17.14 -9.60
C PHE A 311 3.73 18.06 -9.41
#